data_AF-A0A936ZWT7-F1
#
_entry.id   AF-A0A936ZWT7-F1
#
_cell.length_a   1.000
_cell.length_b   1.000
_cell.length_c   1.000
_cell.angle_alpha   90.00
_cell.angle_beta   90.00
_cell.angle_gamma   90.00
#
_symmetry.space_group_name_H-M   'P 1'
#
loop_
_entity.id
_entity.type
_entity.pdbx_description
1 polymer ?
#
loop_
_entity_poly.entity_id
_entity_poly.type
_entity_poly.pdbx_seq_one_letter_code
_entity_poly.pdbx_strand_id
1 'polypeptide(L)' 'MPRQLLVRLACALCLACAQPAWAQVSRDAAAAMAQRATGGRVLQVESSEVGGRPVWRVKVVTPRGEVRVVLVDAASGQLR' A
#
# COMPACT_ATOMS: atom_id res chain seq x y z
N MET A 1 -8.91 43.32 13.96
CA MET A 1 -9.53 41.98 13.98
C MET A 1 -9.62 41.21 12.63
N PRO A 2 -9.26 41.74 11.42
CA PRO A 2 -9.38 40.95 10.17
C PRO A 2 -8.21 39.99 9.89
N ARG A 3 -7.02 40.26 10.46
CA ARG A 3 -5.81 39.45 10.24
C ARG A 3 -5.91 38.03 10.77
N GLN A 4 -6.65 37.84 11.87
CA GLN A 4 -6.88 36.52 12.46
C GLN A 4 -7.89 35.68 11.67
N LEU A 5 -8.87 36.33 11.03
CA LEU A 5 -9.81 35.65 10.12
C LEU A 5 -9.09 35.14 8.87
N LEU A 6 -8.21 35.97 8.31
CA LEU A 6 -7.38 35.62 7.14
C LEU A 6 -6.46 34.42 7.41
N VAL A 7 -5.79 34.40 8.57
CA VAL A 7 -4.94 33.26 8.97
C VAL A 7 -5.76 31.99 9.16
N ARG A 8 -6.95 32.08 9.78
CA ARG A 8 -7.83 30.92 9.99
C ARG A 8 -8.37 30.35 8.68
N LEU A 9 -8.77 31.22 7.74
CA LEU A 9 -9.23 30.80 6.42
C LEU A 9 -8.10 30.16 5.59
N ALA A 10 -6.89 30.69 5.67
CA ALA A 10 -5.73 30.10 5.00
C ALA A 10 -5.36 28.72 5.59
N CYS A 11 -5.36 28.57 6.91
CA CYS A 11 -5.10 27.29 7.56
C CYS A 11 -6.16 26.22 7.22
N ALA A 12 -7.44 26.60 7.16
CA ALA A 12 -8.51 25.68 6.79
C ALA A 12 -8.38 25.19 5.34
N LEU A 13 -7.93 26.06 4.43
CA LEU A 13 -7.73 25.69 3.03
C LEU A 13 -6.53 24.74 2.83
N CYS A 14 -5.44 24.92 3.58
CA CYS A 14 -4.28 24.02 3.52
C CYS A 14 -4.60 22.60 3.99
N LEU A 15 -5.45 22.45 5.01
CA LEU A 15 -5.88 21.14 5.52
C LEU A 15 -6.77 20.37 4.53
N ALA A 16 -7.56 21.10 3.70
CA ALA A 16 -8.41 20.48 2.69
C ALA A 16 -7.61 19.92 1.48
N CYS A 17 -6.42 20.47 1.20
CA CYS A 17 -5.55 20.01 0.10
C CYS A 17 -4.56 18.91 0.50
N ALA A 18 -4.46 18.57 1.78
CA ALA A 18 -3.64 17.46 2.26
C ALA A 18 -4.36 16.13 1.98
N GLN A 19 -4.52 15.78 0.70
CA GLN A 19 -4.87 14.41 0.36
C GLN A 19 -3.76 13.50 0.89
N PRO A 20 -4.08 12.41 1.59
CA PRO A 20 -3.07 11.50 2.10
C PRO A 20 -2.40 10.80 0.91
N ALA A 21 -1.32 11.40 0.40
CA ALA A 21 -0.40 10.79 -0.55
C ALA A 21 0.47 9.69 0.11
N TRP A 22 0.15 9.32 1.36
CA TRP A 22 0.96 8.49 2.25
C TRP A 22 0.22 7.25 2.74
N ALA A 23 -0.41 6.52 1.84
CA ALA A 23 -0.77 5.14 2.16
C ALA A 23 -0.44 4.22 0.99
N GLN A 24 0.74 4.40 0.40
CA GLN A 24 1.29 3.35 -0.44
C GLN A 24 1.55 2.14 0.45
N VAL A 25 1.05 0.97 0.03
CA VAL A 25 1.19 -0.28 0.78
C VAL A 25 2.67 -0.55 0.97
N SER A 26 3.09 -0.68 2.22
CA SER A 26 4.48 -0.99 2.53
C SER A 26 4.79 -2.44 2.15
N ARG A 27 6.08 -2.73 1.97
CA ARG A 27 6.57 -4.09 1.73
C ARG A 27 6.04 -5.09 2.76
N ASP A 28 6.08 -4.72 4.05
CA ASP A 28 5.66 -5.59 5.14
C ASP A 28 4.12 -5.73 5.21
N ALA A 29 3.39 -4.67 4.88
CA ALA A 29 1.94 -4.75 4.72
C ALA A 29 1.57 -5.72 3.59
N ALA A 30 2.23 -5.64 2.43
CA ALA A 30 2.04 -6.58 1.34
C ALA A 30 2.37 -8.03 1.73
N ALA A 31 3.45 -8.25 2.49
CA ALA A 31 3.81 -9.54 3.05
C ALA A 31 2.69 -10.10 3.93
N ALA A 32 2.18 -9.30 4.87
CA ALA A 32 1.10 -9.69 5.77
C ALA A 32 -0.21 -9.98 5.02
N MET A 33 -0.52 -9.22 3.98
CA MET A 33 -1.69 -9.45 3.13
C MET A 33 -1.58 -10.78 2.38
N ALA A 34 -0.44 -11.05 1.74
CA ALA A 34 -0.20 -12.31 1.05
C ALA A 34 -0.22 -13.52 1.99
N GLN A 35 0.36 -13.38 3.20
CA GLN A 35 0.31 -14.40 4.23
C GLN A 35 -1.12 -14.68 4.68
N ARG A 36 -1.94 -13.65 4.95
CA ARG A 36 -3.37 -13.81 5.31
C ARG A 36 -4.17 -14.47 4.20
N ALA A 37 -3.91 -14.12 2.94
CA ALA A 37 -4.65 -14.66 1.79
C ALA A 37 -4.34 -16.13 1.51
N THR A 38 -3.11 -16.58 1.80
CA THR A 38 -2.65 -17.93 1.43
C THR A 38 -2.52 -18.89 2.61
N GLY A 39 -2.45 -18.38 3.84
CA GLY A 39 -2.07 -19.16 5.02
C GLY A 39 -0.62 -19.64 5.00
N GLY A 40 0.19 -19.18 4.04
CA GLY A 40 1.56 -19.64 3.82
C GLY A 40 2.63 -18.76 4.48
N ARG A 41 3.90 -19.14 4.31
CA ARG A 41 5.06 -18.37 4.78
C ARG A 41 5.66 -17.55 3.65
N VAL A 42 5.82 -16.25 3.87
CA VAL A 42 6.48 -15.35 2.91
C VAL A 42 7.96 -15.73 2.78
N LEU A 43 8.39 -15.97 1.55
CA LEU A 43 9.79 -16.23 1.21
C LEU A 43 10.50 -14.96 0.77
N GLN A 44 9.80 -14.12 -0.01
CA GLN A 44 10.39 -12.93 -0.59
C GLN A 44 9.31 -11.90 -0.95
N VAL A 45 9.65 -10.63 -0.84
CA VAL A 45 8.85 -9.51 -1.34
C VAL A 45 9.73 -8.62 -2.22
N GLU A 46 9.32 -8.46 -3.48
CA GLU A 46 10.01 -7.67 -4.49
C GLU A 46 9.06 -6.57 -5.00
N SER A 47 9.55 -5.35 -5.22
CA SER A 47 8.82 -4.32 -5.97
C SER A 47 8.91 -4.61 -7.46
N SER A 48 7.79 -4.51 -8.16
CA SER A 48 7.69 -4.76 -9.59
C SER A 48 6.62 -3.86 -10.22
N GLU A 49 6.43 -3.99 -11.52
CA GLU A 49 5.43 -3.24 -12.27
C GLU A 49 4.68 -4.17 -13.21
N VAL A 50 3.36 -4.03 -13.28
CA VAL A 50 2.51 -4.77 -14.22
C VAL A 50 1.61 -3.78 -14.95
N GLY A 51 1.86 -3.60 -16.25
CA GLY A 51 1.09 -2.69 -17.09
C GLY A 51 1.09 -1.24 -16.61
N GLY A 52 2.27 -0.70 -16.23
CA GLY A 52 2.39 0.68 -15.75
C GLY A 52 2.00 0.88 -14.28
N ARG A 53 1.60 -0.17 -13.57
CA ARG A 53 1.14 -0.09 -12.18
C ARG A 53 2.15 -0.73 -11.23
N PRO A 54 2.63 0.00 -10.20
CA PRO A 54 3.54 -0.56 -9.21
C PRO A 54 2.82 -1.64 -8.39
N VAL A 55 3.46 -2.79 -8.23
CA VAL A 55 2.96 -3.93 -7.46
C VAL A 55 4.07 -4.52 -6.59
N TRP A 56 3.68 -5.17 -5.50
CA TRP A 56 4.53 -6.07 -4.74
C TRP A 56 4.33 -7.49 -5.23
N ARG A 57 5.42 -8.15 -5.65
CA ARG A 57 5.44 -9.58 -5.93
C ARG A 57 5.85 -10.31 -4.66
N VAL A 58 4.90 -10.97 -4.02
CA VAL A 58 5.13 -11.72 -2.78
C VAL A 58 5.21 -13.20 -3.09
N LYS A 59 6.40 -13.79 -2.96
CA LYS A 59 6.58 -15.24 -3.05
C LYS A 59 6.22 -15.86 -1.71
N VAL A 60 5.32 -16.83 -1.73
CA VAL A 60 4.83 -17.51 -0.53
C VAL A 60 4.91 -19.02 -0.73
N VAL A 61 5.41 -19.75 0.26
CA VAL A 61 5.23 -21.19 0.34
C VAL A 61 3.94 -21.50 1.09
N THR A 62 3.01 -22.19 0.44
CA THR A 62 1.73 -22.59 1.02
C THR A 62 1.89 -23.73 2.03
N PRO A 63 0.88 -24.00 2.88
CA PRO A 63 0.90 -25.17 3.77
C PRO A 63 1.06 -26.51 3.05
N ARG A 64 0.75 -26.58 1.75
CA ARG A 64 0.92 -27.77 0.91
C ARG A 64 2.34 -27.91 0.33
N GLY A 65 3.24 -26.96 0.61
CA GLY A 65 4.61 -26.95 0.09
C GLY A 65 4.75 -26.34 -1.31
N GLU A 66 3.66 -25.92 -1.95
CA GLU A 66 3.70 -25.22 -3.24
C GLU A 66 4.16 -23.77 -3.05
N VAL A 67 5.00 -23.26 -3.95
CA VAL A 67 5.35 -21.84 -4.01
C VAL A 67 4.40 -21.10 -4.94
N ARG A 68 3.82 -20.01 -4.46
CA ARG A 68 2.91 -19.13 -5.21
C ARG A 68 3.43 -17.70 -5.19
N VAL A 69 3.12 -16.95 -6.24
CA VAL A 69 3.36 -15.50 -6.31
C VAL A 69 2.02 -14.81 -6.13
N VAL A 70 1.92 -13.95 -5.13
CA VAL A 70 0.77 -13.07 -4.89
C VAL A 70 1.16 -11.67 -5.34
N LEU A 71 0.35 -11.06 -6.21
CA LEU A 71 0.55 -9.67 -6.60
C LEU A 71 -0.29 -8.77 -5.70
N VAL A 72 0.33 -7.74 -5.11
CA VAL A 72 -0.36 -6.74 -4.31
C VAL A 72 -0.17 -5.39 -4.98
N ASP A 73 -1.26 -4.75 -5.39
CA ASP A 73 -1.20 -3.39 -5.94
C ASP A 73 -0.63 -2.43 -4.90
N ALA A 74 0.45 -1.72 -5.23
CA ALA A 74 1.19 -0.94 -4.24
C ALA A 74 0.42 0.31 -3.79
N ALA A 75 -0.53 0.81 -4.60
CA ALA A 75 -1.33 1.98 -4.26
C ALA A 75 -2.58 1.62 -3.45
N SER A 76 -3.24 0.51 -3.78
CA SER A 76 -4.55 0.14 -3.22
C SER A 76 -4.52 -1.07 -2.26
N GLY A 77 -3.48 -1.89 -2.33
CA GLY A 77 -3.43 -3.18 -1.62
C GLY A 77 -4.27 -4.28 -2.28
N GLN A 78 -4.88 -4.03 -3.43
CA GLN A 78 -5.68 -5.05 -4.10
C GLN A 78 -4.81 -6.26 -4.48
N LEU A 79 -5.25 -7.45 -4.09
CA LEU A 79 -4.63 -8.72 -4.48
C LEU A 79 -5.03 -9.08 -5.91
N ARG A 80 -4.06 -9.54 -6.71
CA ARG A 80 -4.24 -10.01 -8.08
C ARG A 80 -3.54 -11.35 -8.30
#